data_AF-A0A2M7SPK9-F1
#
_entry.id   AF-A0A2M7SPK9-F1
#
_cell.length_a   1.000
_cell.length_b   1.000
_cell.length_c   1.000
_cell.angle_alpha   90.00
_cell.angle_beta   90.00
_cell.angle_gamma   90.00
#
_symmetry.space_group_name_H-M   'P 1'
#
loop_
_entity.id
_entity.type
_entity.pdbx_description
1 polymer ?
#
loop_
_entity_poly.entity_id
_entity_poly.type
_entity_poly.pdbx_seq_one_letter_code
_entity_poly.pdbx_strand_id
1 'polypeptide(L)'
;MEITWYGHSCFRLTERNLATVVTDPFDAETVGYEPLKLKADIVTVSHDAAGHNYLNAVKGYAHAITGPGEFEIGSVFITGVQTDGRGKKASEQPRNTLYVFDYDGLTVAHMGDLRQVPTQAEVEALGTVNIVL
;
A
#
# COMPACT_ATOMS: atom_id res chain seq x y z
N MET A 1 -6.93 -14.99 -6.25
CA MET A 1 -6.16 -13.99 -5.51
C MET A 1 -5.31 -14.70 -4.49
N GLU A 2 -4.02 -14.38 -4.44
CA GLU A 2 -3.09 -14.82 -3.40
C GLU A 2 -2.48 -13.58 -2.72
N ILE A 3 -2.59 -13.54 -1.38
CA ILE A 3 -2.03 -12.51 -0.52
C ILE A 3 -0.97 -13.18 0.35
N THR A 4 0.28 -12.76 0.21
CA THR A 4 1.39 -13.25 1.03
C THR A 4 1.89 -12.13 1.95
N TRP A 5 1.88 -12.37 3.25
CA TRP A 5 2.48 -11.48 4.24
C TRP A 5 3.96 -11.82 4.44
N TYR A 6 4.83 -10.83 4.28
CA TYR A 6 6.29 -10.99 4.43
C TYR A 6 6.82 -10.41 5.75
N GLY A 7 5.96 -9.86 6.59
CA GLY A 7 6.33 -9.18 7.83
C GLY A 7 6.01 -7.69 7.79
N HIS A 8 5.93 -7.07 8.97
CA HIS A 8 5.59 -5.66 9.14
C HIS A 8 4.34 -5.29 8.32
N SER A 9 4.39 -4.19 7.56
CA SER A 9 3.33 -3.75 6.63
C SER A 9 3.51 -4.26 5.20
N CYS A 10 4.40 -5.25 4.97
CA CYS A 10 4.74 -5.73 3.64
C CYS A 10 3.91 -6.95 3.21
N PHE A 11 3.11 -6.74 2.17
CA PHE A 11 2.31 -7.78 1.53
C PHE A 11 2.62 -7.85 0.04
N ARG A 12 2.52 -9.05 -0.53
CA ARG A 12 2.53 -9.25 -1.98
C ARG A 12 1.15 -9.76 -2.41
N LEU A 13 0.52 -9.03 -3.32
CA LEU A 13 -0.78 -9.32 -3.88
C LEU A 13 -0.60 -9.81 -5.32
N THR A 14 -1.22 -10.95 -5.64
CA THR A 14 -1.13 -11.55 -6.97
C THR A 14 -2.45 -12.16 -7.42
N GLU A 15 -2.76 -11.98 -8.69
CA GLU A 15 -3.86 -12.65 -9.38
C GLU A 15 -3.39 -13.08 -10.77
N ARG A 16 -3.94 -14.18 -11.27
CA ARG A 16 -3.55 -14.73 -12.57
C ARG A 16 -3.86 -13.72 -13.68
N ASN A 17 -2.85 -13.43 -14.50
CA ASN A 17 -2.88 -12.49 -15.63
C ASN A 17 -3.00 -11.00 -15.26
N LEU A 18 -2.95 -10.63 -13.99
CA LEU A 18 -2.93 -9.24 -13.53
C LEU A 18 -1.55 -8.87 -12.98
N ALA A 19 -1.25 -7.58 -12.87
CA ALA A 19 -0.01 -7.10 -12.27
C ALA A 19 0.13 -7.55 -10.81
N THR A 20 1.37 -7.84 -10.40
CA THR A 20 1.72 -8.10 -9.00
C THR A 20 2.00 -6.79 -8.27
N VAL A 21 1.40 -6.62 -7.10
CA VAL A 21 1.66 -5.48 -6.20
C VAL A 21 2.44 -5.94 -4.97
N VAL A 22 3.45 -5.17 -4.57
CA VAL A 22 4.06 -5.24 -3.23
C VAL A 22 3.76 -3.96 -2.47
N THR A 23 3.28 -4.08 -1.24
CA THR A 23 3.07 -2.95 -0.33
C THR A 23 4.25 -2.81 0.62
N ASP A 24 4.60 -1.58 0.97
CA ASP A 24 5.53 -1.18 2.04
C ASP A 24 6.73 -2.13 2.25
N PRO A 25 7.62 -2.31 1.26
CA PRO A 25 8.83 -3.09 1.47
C PRO A 25 9.70 -2.40 2.54
N PHE A 26 10.30 -3.20 3.41
CA PHE A 26 11.05 -2.71 4.57
C PHE A 26 12.53 -3.08 4.51
N ASP A 27 13.35 -2.29 5.20
CA ASP A 27 14.72 -2.67 5.50
C ASP A 27 14.76 -3.59 6.72
N ALA A 28 15.13 -4.85 6.49
CA ALA A 28 15.16 -5.90 7.50
C ALA A 28 16.05 -5.59 8.70
N GLU A 29 17.19 -4.90 8.49
CA GLU A 29 18.09 -4.50 9.58
C GLU A 29 17.43 -3.46 10.50
N THR A 30 16.61 -2.59 9.93
CA THR A 30 15.91 -1.54 10.67
C THR A 30 14.70 -2.08 11.43
N VAL A 31 13.90 -2.98 10.83
CA VAL A 31 12.65 -3.46 11.44
C VAL A 31 12.78 -4.79 12.21
N GLY A 32 13.88 -5.51 12.07
CA GLY A 32 14.12 -6.78 12.76
C GLY A 32 13.37 -8.00 12.18
N TYR A 33 13.06 -7.96 10.88
CA TYR A 33 12.46 -9.06 10.13
C TYR A 33 13.48 -9.76 9.22
N GLU A 34 13.10 -10.87 8.61
CA GLU A 34 13.93 -11.54 7.61
C GLU A 34 14.10 -10.68 6.33
N PRO A 35 15.26 -10.70 5.67
CA PRO A 35 15.49 -9.95 4.43
C PRO A 35 14.53 -10.31 3.31
N LEU A 36 13.93 -9.27 2.72
CA LEU A 36 13.03 -9.38 1.58
C LEU A 36 13.77 -9.69 0.28
N LYS A 37 13.22 -10.62 -0.52
CA LYS A 37 13.65 -10.91 -1.90
C LYS A 37 12.42 -11.03 -2.78
N LEU A 38 11.86 -9.88 -3.17
CA LEU A 38 10.56 -9.81 -3.82
C LEU A 38 10.67 -9.52 -5.32
N LYS A 39 9.65 -9.95 -6.07
CA LYS A 39 9.42 -9.54 -7.45
C LYS A 39 7.97 -9.06 -7.59
N ALA A 40 7.80 -7.91 -8.20
CA ALA A 40 6.51 -7.28 -8.44
C ALA A 40 6.56 -6.42 -9.70
N ASP A 41 5.40 -6.05 -10.22
CA ASP A 41 5.26 -5.08 -11.31
C ASP A 41 5.07 -3.66 -10.75
N ILE A 42 4.41 -3.58 -9.59
CA ILE A 42 4.03 -2.34 -8.89
C ILE A 42 4.50 -2.43 -7.43
N VAL A 43 5.01 -1.33 -6.90
CA VAL A 43 5.28 -1.17 -5.47
C VAL A 43 4.52 0.04 -4.95
N THR A 44 3.80 -0.11 -3.85
CA THR A 44 3.18 1.01 -3.14
C THR A 44 3.90 1.31 -1.83
N VAL A 45 4.10 2.58 -1.53
CA VAL A 45 4.66 3.07 -0.26
C VAL A 45 3.62 3.97 0.39
N SER A 46 3.13 3.57 1.55
CA SER A 46 2.15 4.33 2.33
C SER A 46 2.75 5.64 2.83
N HIS A 47 3.99 5.61 3.29
CA HIS A 47 4.71 6.78 3.77
C HIS A 47 6.23 6.60 3.80
N ASP A 48 6.93 7.73 3.91
CA ASP A 48 8.39 7.76 3.90
C ASP A 48 8.96 7.43 5.29
N ALA A 49 9.20 6.14 5.52
CA ALA A 49 9.88 5.61 6.71
C ALA A 49 10.68 4.37 6.33
N ALA A 50 11.79 4.11 7.01
CA ALA A 50 12.69 2.98 6.71
C ALA A 50 12.01 1.60 6.79
N GLY A 51 10.93 1.49 7.58
CA GLY A 51 10.09 0.28 7.63
C GLY A 51 9.08 0.13 6.49
N HIS A 52 9.01 1.08 5.56
CA HIS A 52 7.93 1.13 4.55
C HIS A 52 8.39 1.50 3.13
N ASN A 53 9.61 2.03 2.96
CA ASN A 53 10.07 2.63 1.70
C ASN A 53 11.26 1.92 1.03
N TYR A 54 11.60 0.69 1.45
CA TYR A 54 12.82 0.02 1.01
C TYR A 54 12.66 -0.67 -0.36
N LEU A 55 12.52 0.14 -1.41
CA LEU A 55 12.27 -0.32 -2.78
C LEU A 55 13.35 -1.27 -3.32
N ASN A 56 14.59 -1.16 -2.82
CA ASN A 56 15.71 -2.01 -3.23
C ASN A 56 15.49 -3.52 -2.94
N ALA A 57 14.58 -3.86 -2.04
CA ALA A 57 14.18 -5.24 -1.78
C ALA A 57 13.32 -5.87 -2.89
N VAL A 58 12.76 -5.05 -3.79
CA VAL A 58 11.84 -5.48 -4.84
C VAL A 58 12.50 -5.36 -6.21
N LYS A 59 12.48 -6.44 -6.99
CA LYS A 59 13.03 -6.46 -8.35
C LYS A 59 11.91 -6.47 -9.40
N GLY A 60 12.22 -5.91 -10.57
CA GLY A 60 11.36 -6.01 -11.76
C GLY A 60 10.15 -5.08 -11.78
N TYR A 61 9.95 -4.27 -10.75
CA TYR A 61 8.85 -3.30 -10.74
C TYR A 61 9.16 -2.16 -11.72
N ALA A 62 8.14 -1.72 -12.45
CA ALA A 62 8.21 -0.55 -13.34
C ALA A 62 7.60 0.70 -12.70
N HIS A 63 6.75 0.51 -11.69
CA HIS A 63 5.97 1.58 -11.07
C HIS A 63 6.13 1.56 -9.56
N ALA A 64 6.60 2.67 -9.00
CA ALA A 64 6.56 2.94 -7.57
C ALA A 64 5.54 4.05 -7.31
N ILE A 65 4.51 3.75 -6.53
CA ILE A 65 3.44 4.68 -6.15
C ILE A 65 3.68 5.09 -4.70
N THR A 66 4.00 6.35 -4.47
CA THR A 66 4.43 6.86 -3.15
C THR A 66 3.55 8.04 -2.69
N GLY A 67 2.31 8.10 -3.16
CA GLY A 67 1.39 9.18 -2.87
C GLY A 67 -0.03 8.93 -3.41
N PRO A 68 -0.98 9.82 -3.08
CA PRO A 68 -2.37 9.67 -3.47
C PRO A 68 -2.58 9.84 -4.99
N GLY A 69 -3.65 9.24 -5.50
CA GLY A 69 -4.01 9.28 -6.91
C GLY A 69 -4.80 8.04 -7.33
N GLU A 70 -5.28 8.05 -8.58
CA GLU A 70 -5.93 6.90 -9.21
C GLU A 70 -5.03 6.36 -10.32
N PHE A 71 -4.83 5.05 -10.35
CA PHE A 71 -3.93 4.38 -11.28
C PHE A 71 -4.57 3.11 -11.82
N GLU A 72 -4.26 2.77 -13.08
CA GLU A 72 -4.59 1.49 -13.69
C GLU A 72 -3.32 0.94 -14.34
N ILE A 73 -2.79 -0.16 -13.80
CA ILE A 73 -1.52 -0.74 -14.25
C ILE A 73 -1.66 -2.25 -14.30
N GLY A 74 -1.43 -2.83 -15.50
CA GLY A 74 -1.56 -4.27 -15.72
C GLY A 74 -2.90 -4.84 -15.26
N SER A 75 -3.98 -4.11 -15.56
CA SER A 75 -5.37 -4.46 -15.22
C SER A 75 -5.67 -4.50 -13.71
N VAL A 76 -4.84 -3.87 -12.88
CA VAL A 76 -5.14 -3.61 -11.47
C VAL A 76 -5.49 -2.13 -11.32
N PHE A 77 -6.67 -1.83 -10.77
CA PHE A 77 -7.00 -0.45 -10.37
C PHE A 77 -6.48 -0.18 -8.97
N ILE A 78 -5.88 0.99 -8.77
CA ILE A 78 -5.27 1.39 -7.51
C ILE A 78 -5.75 2.80 -7.16
N THR A 79 -6.40 2.93 -6.01
CA THR A 79 -6.84 4.21 -5.46
C THR A 79 -6.05 4.54 -4.21
N GLY A 80 -5.18 5.54 -4.29
CA GLY A 80 -4.41 6.07 -3.18
C GLY A 80 -5.09 7.29 -2.55
N VAL A 81 -5.44 7.21 -1.27
CA VAL A 81 -6.09 8.29 -0.50
C VAL A 81 -5.19 8.73 0.63
N GLN A 82 -4.86 10.02 0.70
CA GLN A 82 -4.12 10.57 1.82
C GLN A 82 -5.02 10.63 3.06
N THR A 83 -4.56 10.00 4.14
CA THR A 83 -5.34 9.82 5.38
C THR A 83 -4.87 10.70 6.53
N ASP A 84 -3.71 11.34 6.42
CA ASP A 84 -3.15 12.27 7.40
C ASP A 84 -3.48 13.74 7.04
N GLY A 85 -2.92 14.70 7.77
CA GLY A 85 -2.99 16.12 7.38
C GLY A 85 -4.31 16.82 7.70
N ARG A 86 -5.09 16.30 8.66
CA ARG A 86 -6.37 16.91 9.07
C ARG A 86 -6.22 17.82 10.29
N GLY A 87 -6.89 18.97 10.23
CA GLY A 87 -6.96 19.92 11.33
C GLY A 87 -5.69 20.76 11.51
N LYS A 88 -5.64 21.53 12.60
CA LYS A 88 -4.61 22.57 12.83
C LYS A 88 -3.17 22.05 12.97
N LYS A 89 -2.98 20.73 13.10
CA LYS A 89 -1.67 20.06 13.27
C LYS A 89 -1.28 19.19 12.06
N ALA A 90 -1.90 19.44 10.90
CA ALA A 90 -1.65 18.68 9.67
C ALA A 90 -0.15 18.56 9.31
N SER A 91 0.63 19.62 9.52
CA SER A 91 2.06 19.68 9.22
C SER A 91 2.95 18.93 10.23
N GLU A 92 2.40 18.51 11.37
CA GLU A 92 3.15 17.81 12.42
C GLU A 92 2.96 16.29 12.37
N GLN A 93 2.07 15.79 11.51
CA GLN A 93 1.78 14.35 11.41
C GLN A 93 2.61 13.71 10.29
N PRO A 94 3.14 12.48 10.51
CA PRO A 94 3.70 11.69 9.44
C PRO A 94 2.66 11.49 8.34
N ARG A 95 3.09 11.58 7.08
CA ARG A 95 2.21 11.32 5.95
C ARG A 95 1.73 9.87 5.97
N ASN A 96 0.52 9.59 5.48
CA ASN A 96 0.05 8.22 5.27
C ASN A 96 -0.94 8.17 4.10
N THR A 97 -0.59 7.39 3.08
CA THR A 97 -1.47 7.08 1.95
C THR A 97 -2.00 5.67 2.12
N LEU A 98 -3.32 5.56 2.24
CA LEU A 98 -4.05 4.30 2.15
C LEU A 98 -4.20 3.93 0.68
N TYR A 99 -4.01 2.66 0.33
CA TYR A 99 -4.23 2.17 -1.04
C TYR A 99 -5.33 1.13 -1.08
N VAL A 100 -6.28 1.28 -2.01
CA VAL A 100 -7.25 0.24 -2.37
C VAL A 100 -6.85 -0.35 -3.71
N PHE A 101 -6.71 -1.67 -3.76
CA PHE A 101 -6.39 -2.44 -4.95
C PHE A 101 -7.63 -3.19 -5.40
N ASP A 102 -8.08 -3.01 -6.63
CA ASP A 102 -9.13 -3.79 -7.26
C ASP A 102 -8.51 -4.80 -8.23
N TYR A 103 -8.75 -6.08 -7.94
CA TYR A 103 -8.41 -7.20 -8.80
C TYR A 103 -9.70 -7.89 -9.27
N ASP A 104 -10.22 -7.43 -10.40
CA ASP A 104 -11.44 -7.95 -11.04
C ASP A 104 -12.65 -8.07 -10.08
N GLY A 105 -12.89 -7.01 -9.31
CA GLY A 105 -14.02 -6.88 -8.38
C GLY A 105 -13.74 -7.41 -6.97
N LEU A 106 -12.55 -7.95 -6.71
CA LEU A 106 -12.07 -8.22 -5.35
C LEU A 106 -11.16 -7.09 -4.87
N THR A 107 -11.62 -6.34 -3.87
CA THR A 107 -10.93 -5.15 -3.37
C THR A 107 -10.17 -5.41 -2.07
N VAL A 108 -8.90 -4.97 -2.04
CA VAL A 108 -8.01 -5.07 -0.88
C VAL A 108 -7.56 -3.66 -0.49
N ALA A 109 -7.82 -3.23 0.74
CA ALA A 109 -7.34 -1.96 1.27
C ALA A 109 -6.13 -2.19 2.17
N HIS A 110 -5.00 -1.55 1.86
CA HIS A 110 -3.84 -1.44 2.74
C HIS A 110 -3.86 -0.08 3.43
N MET A 111 -4.00 -0.11 4.76
CA MET A 111 -4.26 1.10 5.55
C MET A 111 -2.99 1.90 5.87
N GLY A 112 -1.81 1.34 5.59
CA GLY A 112 -0.53 1.88 6.06
C GLY A 112 -0.53 2.12 7.56
N ASP A 113 0.02 3.25 7.98
CA ASP A 113 0.08 3.69 9.37
C ASP A 113 -1.13 4.57 9.71
N LEU A 114 -2.34 4.02 9.57
CA LEU A 114 -3.56 4.77 9.88
C LEU A 114 -3.60 5.15 11.36
N ARG A 115 -3.54 6.45 11.65
CA ARG A 115 -3.50 7.00 13.02
C ARG A 115 -4.84 7.56 13.52
N GLN A 116 -5.83 7.65 12.63
CA GLN A 116 -7.15 8.18 12.97
C GLN A 116 -8.24 7.33 12.33
N VAL A 117 -9.37 7.21 13.02
CA VAL A 117 -10.55 6.55 12.47
C VAL A 117 -11.06 7.39 11.29
N PRO A 118 -11.19 6.80 10.08
CA PRO A 118 -11.75 7.51 8.94
C PRO A 118 -13.17 7.98 9.24
N THR A 119 -13.56 9.13 8.70
CA THR A 119 -14.95 9.57 8.76
C THR A 119 -15.82 8.67 7.91
N GLN A 120 -17.13 8.63 8.21
CA GLN A 120 -18.09 7.90 7.41
C GLN A 120 -18.00 8.27 5.91
N ALA A 121 -17.76 9.54 5.60
CA ALA A 121 -17.63 10.01 4.23
C ALA A 121 -16.36 9.48 3.53
N GLU A 122 -15.23 9.29 4.23
CA GLU A 122 -14.08 8.58 3.63
C GLU A 122 -14.39 7.12 3.39
N VAL A 123 -15.01 6.45 4.36
CA VAL A 123 -15.33 5.03 4.23
C VAL A 123 -16.24 4.82 3.01
N GLU A 124 -17.23 5.69 2.83
CA GLU A 124 -18.11 5.67 1.65
C GLU A 124 -17.36 5.98 0.35
N ALA A 125 -16.38 6.89 0.37
CA ALA A 125 -15.57 7.22 -0.80
C ALA A 125 -14.61 6.09 -1.23
N LEU A 126 -14.18 5.21 -0.32
CA LEU A 126 -13.39 4.02 -0.64
C LEU A 126 -14.20 2.95 -1.40
N GLY A 127 -15.53 3.03 -1.35
CA GLY A 127 -16.41 2.03 -1.92
C GLY A 127 -16.37 0.70 -1.15
N THR A 128 -16.78 -0.38 -1.81
CA THR A 128 -16.77 -1.71 -1.21
C THR A 128 -15.33 -2.20 -1.04
N VAL A 129 -14.94 -2.52 0.20
CA VAL A 129 -13.67 -3.18 0.52
C VAL A 129 -13.95 -4.61 0.99
N ASN A 130 -13.34 -5.61 0.35
CA ASN A 130 -13.50 -7.01 0.75
C ASN A 130 -12.50 -7.45 1.82
N ILE A 131 -11.26 -6.93 1.76
CA ILE A 131 -10.15 -7.29 2.66
C ILE A 131 -9.47 -6.00 3.12
N VAL A 132 -9.20 -5.88 4.43
CA VAL A 132 -8.45 -4.76 5.02
C VAL A 132 -7.15 -5.29 5.64
N LEU A 133 -6.03 -4.62 5.36
CA LEU A 133 -4.67 -4.92 5.81
C LEU A 133 -4.10 -3.78 6.66
#